data_AF-A0A1I5TXZ5-F1
#
_entry.id   AF-A0A1I5TXZ5-F1
#
_cell.length_a   1.000
_cell.length_b   1.000
_cell.length_c   1.000
_cell.angle_alpha   90.00
_cell.angle_beta   90.00
_cell.angle_gamma   90.00
#
_symmetry.space_group_name_H-M   'P 1'
#
loop_
_entity.id
_entity.type
_entity.pdbx_description
1 polymer ?
#
loop_
_entity_poly.entity_id
_entity_poly.type
_entity_poly.pdbx_seq_one_letter_code
_entity_poly.pdbx_strand_id
1 'polypeptide(L)'
;MSDPDASTDAEADADLDADTIDALFGTIEQRKRDLPEDSYTASLFTHEKGENAVLEKLGEESTELILAAKDDDREELAAESADFLYHLLVLLSMKGMSPDDLREELEARF
;
A
#
# COMPACT_ATOMS: atom_id res chain seq x y z
N MET A 1 37.46 9.23 -40.83
CA MET A 1 36.95 8.06 -40.08
C MET A 1 37.04 8.38 -38.61
N SER A 2 35.98 9.01 -38.12
CA SER A 2 35.70 9.18 -36.71
C SER A 2 34.19 9.14 -36.65
N ASP A 3 33.66 7.97 -36.36
CA ASP A 3 32.29 7.81 -35.90
C ASP A 3 32.35 7.97 -34.38
N PRO A 4 31.87 9.09 -33.81
CA PRO A 4 31.37 9.08 -32.46
C PRO A 4 29.90 8.67 -32.50
N ASP A 5 29.45 8.09 -31.39
CA ASP A 5 28.04 7.97 -30.97
C ASP A 5 27.45 6.55 -30.95
N ALA A 6 26.61 6.37 -29.94
CA ALA A 6 25.85 5.22 -29.50
C ALA A 6 26.60 4.19 -28.64
N SER A 7 27.13 4.70 -27.53
CA SER A 7 27.13 4.00 -26.25
C SER A 7 25.70 3.61 -25.85
N THR A 8 25.49 2.31 -25.63
CA THR A 8 24.62 1.74 -24.58
C THR A 8 23.19 2.28 -24.46
N ASP A 9 22.31 1.94 -25.40
CA ASP A 9 20.85 2.00 -25.26
C ASP A 9 20.26 0.58 -25.13
N ALA A 10 20.57 -0.13 -24.04
CA ALA A 10 19.91 -1.41 -23.76
C ALA A 10 19.78 -1.77 -22.26
N GLU A 11 20.04 -0.83 -21.34
CA GLU A 11 19.81 -1.04 -19.90
C GLU A 11 19.12 0.17 -19.24
N ALA A 12 18.36 0.95 -20.02
CA ALA A 12 17.65 2.13 -19.53
C ALA A 12 16.15 1.98 -19.76
N ASP A 13 15.48 1.11 -18.99
CA ASP A 13 14.06 1.29 -18.60
C ASP A 13 13.51 0.23 -17.62
N ALA A 14 14.37 -0.40 -16.79
CA ALA A 14 13.90 -1.49 -15.92
C ALA A 14 13.30 -1.02 -14.58
N ASP A 15 13.36 0.27 -14.21
CA ASP A 15 13.16 0.69 -12.81
C ASP A 15 12.54 2.09 -12.63
N LEU A 16 11.40 2.40 -13.28
CA LEU A 16 10.67 3.66 -12.99
C LEU A 16 9.18 3.54 -12.64
N ASP A 17 8.51 2.40 -12.82
CA ASP A 17 7.04 2.33 -12.74
C ASP A 17 6.52 1.21 -11.82
N ALA A 18 7.08 1.03 -10.62
CA ALA A 18 6.30 0.32 -9.60
C ALA A 18 5.14 1.23 -9.17
N ASP A 19 3.90 0.81 -9.41
CA ASP A 19 2.70 1.49 -8.89
C ASP A 19 2.91 1.77 -7.40
N THR A 20 2.50 2.94 -6.92
CA THR A 20 2.65 3.34 -5.51
C THR A 20 2.04 2.29 -4.58
N ILE A 21 0.96 1.63 -4.99
CA ILE A 21 0.35 0.53 -4.24
C ILE A 21 1.27 -0.68 -4.15
N ASP A 22 1.93 -1.07 -5.23
CA ASP A 22 2.82 -2.22 -5.26
C ASP A 22 4.10 -1.95 -4.45
N ALA A 23 4.65 -0.73 -4.55
CA ALA A 23 5.79 -0.29 -3.76
C ALA A 23 5.46 -0.25 -2.25
N LEU A 24 4.27 0.24 -1.90
CA LEU A 24 3.78 0.25 -0.52
C LEU A 24 3.57 -1.18 0.00
N PHE A 25 2.93 -2.05 -0.79
CA PHE A 25 2.71 -3.44 -0.41
C PHE A 25 4.04 -4.20 -0.25
N GLY A 26 5.01 -3.96 -1.13
CA GLY A 26 6.37 -4.49 -0.99
C GLY A 26 7.05 -4.05 0.32
N THR A 27 6.85 -2.79 0.73
CA THR A 27 7.31 -2.28 2.04
C THR A 27 6.60 -2.97 3.20
N ILE A 28 5.27 -3.20 3.10
CA ILE A 28 4.48 -3.92 4.10
C ILE A 28 5.00 -5.36 4.26
N GLU A 29 5.19 -6.08 3.16
CA GLU A 29 5.73 -7.45 3.17
C GLU A 29 7.16 -7.53 3.72
N GLN A 30 8.00 -6.54 3.38
CA GLN A 30 9.34 -6.44 3.97
C GLN A 30 9.26 -6.29 5.50
N ARG A 31 8.43 -5.36 6.00
CA ARG A 31 8.30 -5.11 7.44
C ARG A 31 7.64 -6.25 8.20
N LYS A 32 6.73 -7.00 7.55
CA LYS A 32 6.17 -8.25 8.09
C LYS A 32 7.23 -9.33 8.26
N ARG A 33 8.18 -9.44 7.33
CA ARG A 33 9.26 -10.42 7.36
C ARG A 33 10.35 -10.05 8.36
N ASP A 34 10.80 -8.80 8.30
CA ASP A 34 12.01 -8.35 8.99
C ASP A 34 11.71 -7.89 10.43
N LEU A 35 10.45 -7.55 10.72
CA LEU A 35 9.96 -7.09 12.03
C LEU A 35 10.87 -6.04 12.69
N PRO A 36 11.22 -4.94 12.00
CA PRO A 36 12.10 -3.92 12.55
C PRO A 36 11.52 -3.30 13.82
N GLU A 37 12.38 -3.09 14.83
CA GLU A 37 12.05 -2.37 16.04
C GLU A 37 11.55 -0.95 15.71
N ASP A 38 10.63 -0.43 16.51
CA ASP A 38 9.98 0.89 16.32
C ASP A 38 9.19 1.10 15.01
N SER A 39 8.96 0.04 14.22
CA SER A 39 8.13 0.13 13.03
C SER A 39 6.65 -0.01 13.35
N TYR A 40 5.87 0.99 12.94
CA TYR A 40 4.41 0.93 13.01
C TYR A 40 3.82 -0.27 12.25
N THR A 41 4.30 -0.55 11.03
CA THR A 41 3.82 -1.71 10.27
C THR A 41 4.15 -3.02 10.97
N ALA A 42 5.37 -3.15 11.52
CA ALA A 42 5.75 -4.35 12.26
C ALA A 42 4.85 -4.54 13.50
N SER A 43 4.54 -3.46 14.21
CA SER A 43 3.70 -3.52 15.40
C SER A 43 2.29 -4.01 15.11
N LEU A 44 1.73 -3.72 13.91
CA LEU A 44 0.44 -4.27 13.47
C LEU A 44 0.49 -5.80 13.31
N PHE A 45 1.59 -6.36 12.80
CA PHE A 45 1.76 -7.81 12.64
C PHE A 45 2.08 -8.54 13.94
N THR A 46 2.73 -7.87 14.89
CA THR A 46 3.11 -8.45 16.19
C THR A 46 2.14 -8.08 17.32
N HIS A 47 1.06 -7.36 17.02
CA HIS A 47 0.11 -6.91 18.01
C HIS A 47 -0.52 -8.09 18.75
N GLU A 48 -0.71 -8.00 20.07
CA GLU A 48 -1.28 -9.09 20.87
C GLU A 48 -2.74 -9.43 20.49
N LYS A 49 -3.48 -8.43 20.01
CA LYS A 49 -4.83 -8.61 19.43
C LYS A 49 -4.82 -9.30 18.06
N GLY A 50 -3.64 -9.50 17.46
CA GLY A 50 -3.48 -10.01 16.10
C GLY A 50 -4.26 -9.18 15.08
N GLU A 51 -4.92 -9.87 14.16
CA GLU A 51 -5.75 -9.28 13.09
C GLU A 51 -6.78 -8.26 13.60
N ASN A 52 -7.32 -8.43 14.82
CA ASN A 52 -8.31 -7.51 15.37
C ASN A 52 -7.78 -6.08 15.52
N ALA A 53 -6.46 -5.89 15.74
CA ALA A 53 -5.89 -4.55 15.79
C ALA A 53 -5.98 -3.81 14.45
N VAL A 54 -5.74 -4.53 13.34
CA VAL A 54 -5.85 -3.97 11.99
C VAL A 54 -7.32 -3.72 11.63
N LEU A 55 -8.23 -4.61 12.03
CA LEU A 55 -9.67 -4.42 11.80
C LEU A 55 -10.24 -3.24 12.58
N GLU A 56 -9.79 -3.01 13.82
CA GLU A 56 -10.15 -1.83 14.62
C GLU A 56 -9.73 -0.55 13.89
N LYS A 57 -8.47 -0.48 13.45
CA LYS A 57 -7.95 0.65 12.66
C LYS A 57 -8.72 0.83 11.36
N LEU A 58 -8.92 -0.22 10.57
CA LEU A 58 -9.69 -0.13 9.32
C LEU A 58 -11.11 0.44 9.53
N GLY A 59 -11.77 0.07 10.63
CA GLY A 59 -13.08 0.62 11.00
C GLY A 59 -13.05 2.09 11.45
N GLU A 60 -11.97 2.50 12.11
CA GLU A 60 -11.68 3.90 12.48
C GLU A 60 -11.55 4.77 11.22
N GLU A 61 -10.61 4.44 10.32
CA GLU A 61 -10.38 5.19 9.08
C GLU A 61 -11.62 5.21 8.18
N SER A 62 -12.40 4.12 8.16
CA SER A 62 -13.68 4.09 7.43
C SER A 62 -14.64 5.16 7.93
N THR A 63 -14.69 5.35 9.24
CA THR A 63 -15.58 6.32 9.87
C THR A 63 -15.09 7.73 9.60
N GLU A 64 -13.78 7.97 9.72
CA GLU A 64 -13.15 9.26 9.46
C GLU A 64 -13.28 9.67 7.99
N LEU A 65 -13.05 8.75 7.05
CA LEU A 65 -13.30 8.95 5.62
C LEU A 65 -14.75 9.39 5.34
N ILE A 66 -15.73 8.73 5.96
CA ILE A 66 -17.15 9.09 5.82
C ILE A 66 -17.42 10.50 6.36
N LEU A 67 -16.81 10.87 7.48
CA LEU A 67 -16.97 12.19 8.08
C LEU A 67 -16.32 13.28 7.22
N ALA A 68 -15.10 13.05 6.74
CA ALA A 68 -14.39 13.96 5.84
C ALA A 68 -15.19 14.21 4.55
N ALA A 69 -15.75 13.14 3.95
CA ALA A 69 -16.62 13.26 2.79
C ALA A 69 -17.90 14.04 3.09
N LYS A 70 -18.52 13.82 4.25
CA LYS A 70 -19.74 14.52 4.68
C LYS A 70 -19.49 16.02 4.89
N ASP A 71 -18.31 16.39 5.35
CA ASP A 71 -17.96 17.76 5.70
C ASP A 71 -17.31 18.52 4.52
N ASP A 72 -17.27 17.92 3.32
CA ASP A 72 -16.64 18.44 2.10
C ASP A 72 -15.15 18.82 2.30
N ASP A 73 -14.48 18.15 3.26
CA ASP A 73 -13.05 18.37 3.53
C ASP A 73 -12.21 17.51 2.60
N ARG A 74 -11.70 18.13 1.54
CA ARG A 74 -10.91 17.43 0.52
C ARG A 74 -9.55 16.95 1.04
N GLU A 75 -8.92 17.69 1.94
CA GLU A 75 -7.59 17.35 2.44
C GLU A 75 -7.70 16.13 3.36
N GLU A 76 -8.66 16.18 4.29
CA GLU A 76 -8.94 15.07 5.20
C GLU A 76 -9.43 13.85 4.42
N LEU A 77 -10.32 14.03 3.43
CA LEU A 77 -10.81 12.91 2.61
C LEU A 77 -9.66 12.16 1.91
N ALA A 78 -8.64 12.89 1.44
CA ALA A 78 -7.48 12.28 0.83
C ALA A 78 -6.59 11.55 1.85
N ALA A 79 -6.39 12.13 3.04
CA ALA A 79 -5.62 11.53 4.12
C ALA A 79 -6.28 10.23 4.61
N GLU A 80 -7.55 10.27 4.96
CA GLU A 80 -8.31 9.12 5.47
C GLU A 80 -8.50 8.03 4.41
N SER A 81 -8.59 8.39 3.13
CA SER A 81 -8.56 7.41 2.05
C SER A 81 -7.22 6.67 1.96
N ALA A 82 -6.11 7.38 2.20
CA ALA A 82 -4.78 6.78 2.20
C ALA A 82 -4.59 5.85 3.41
N ASP A 83 -5.02 6.25 4.60
CA ASP A 83 -4.92 5.44 5.82
C ASP A 83 -5.84 4.21 5.74
N PHE A 84 -7.07 4.37 5.24
CA PHE A 84 -7.96 3.25 4.94
C PHE A 84 -7.32 2.25 3.97
N LEU A 85 -6.75 2.72 2.85
CA LEU A 85 -6.08 1.85 1.88
C LEU A 85 -4.83 1.18 2.49
N TYR A 86 -4.04 1.90 3.27
CA TYR A 86 -2.88 1.33 3.94
C TYR A 86 -3.28 0.18 4.88
N HIS A 87 -4.30 0.36 5.71
CA HIS A 87 -4.79 -0.70 6.59
C HIS A 87 -5.47 -1.85 5.85
N LEU A 88 -6.14 -1.57 4.73
CA LEU A 88 -6.64 -2.61 3.84
C LEU A 88 -5.48 -3.46 3.29
N LEU A 89 -4.39 -2.85 2.81
CA LEU A 89 -3.23 -3.56 2.29
C LEU A 89 -2.54 -4.42 3.37
N VAL A 90 -2.43 -3.92 4.61
CA VAL A 90 -1.94 -4.72 5.74
C VAL A 90 -2.86 -5.93 6.00
N LEU A 91 -4.18 -5.73 5.97
CA LEU A 91 -5.14 -6.82 6.13
C LEU A 91 -5.02 -7.86 5.00
N LEU A 92 -4.92 -7.43 3.74
CA LEU A 92 -4.71 -8.33 2.60
C LEU A 92 -3.43 -9.17 2.78
N SER A 93 -2.34 -8.53 3.19
CA SER A 93 -1.10 -9.23 3.55
C SER A 93 -1.31 -10.28 4.65
N MET A 94 -2.05 -9.97 5.72
CA MET A 94 -2.37 -10.93 6.78
C MET A 94 -3.19 -12.12 6.27
N LYS A 95 -4.05 -11.90 5.26
CA LYS A 95 -4.86 -12.93 4.60
C LYS A 95 -4.11 -13.69 3.50
N GLY A 96 -2.87 -13.32 3.20
CA GLY A 96 -2.11 -13.91 2.11
C GLY A 96 -2.64 -13.52 0.73
N MET A 97 -3.30 -12.37 0.64
CA MET A 97 -3.77 -11.76 -0.61
C MET A 97 -2.79 -10.67 -1.06
N SER A 98 -2.60 -10.57 -2.35
CA SER A 98 -1.78 -9.58 -3.05
C SER A 98 -2.63 -8.43 -3.59
N PRO A 99 -2.01 -7.29 -3.95
CA PRO A 99 -2.68 -6.24 -4.72
C PRO A 99 -3.25 -6.74 -6.05
N ASP A 100 -2.61 -7.72 -6.70
CA ASP A 100 -3.10 -8.30 -7.97
C ASP A 100 -4.45 -9.01 -7.77
N ASP A 101 -4.63 -9.76 -6.67
CA ASP A 101 -5.92 -10.38 -6.35
C ASP A 101 -7.04 -9.32 -6.22
N LEU A 102 -6.72 -8.15 -5.66
CA LEU A 102 -7.66 -7.04 -5.57
C LEU A 102 -7.92 -6.39 -6.95
N ARG A 103 -6.88 -6.22 -7.77
CA ARG A 103 -7.00 -5.65 -9.12
C ARG A 103 -7.86 -6.53 -10.01
N GLU A 104 -7.64 -7.85 -10.02
CA GLU A 104 -8.46 -8.81 -10.78
C GLU A 104 -9.96 -8.68 -10.43
N GLU A 105 -10.26 -8.58 -9.13
CA GLU A 105 -11.63 -8.41 -8.65
C GLU A 105 -12.20 -7.01 -8.96
N LEU A 106 -11.37 -5.97 -9.07
CA LEU A 106 -11.79 -4.63 -9.51
C LEU A 106 -12.04 -4.58 -11.02
N GLU A 107 -11.18 -5.20 -11.83
CA GLU A 107 -11.33 -5.31 -13.28
C GLU A 107 -12.64 -6.02 -13.66
N ALA A 108 -13.07 -7.02 -12.87
CA ALA A 108 -14.34 -7.70 -13.08
C ALA A 108 -15.59 -6.81 -12.84
N ARG A 109 -15.44 -5.58 -12.32
CA ARG A 109 -16.56 -4.68 -12.00
C ARG A 109 -16.94 -3.70 -13.12
N PHE A 110 -16.14 -3.59 -14.17
CA PHE A 110 -16.41 -2.72 -15.33
C PHE A 110 -16.20 -3.47 -16.65
#